data_AF-A0A8T5WPS1-F1
#
_entry.id   AF-A0A8T5WPS1-F1
#
_cell.length_a   1.000
_cell.length_b   1.000
_cell.length_c   1.000
_cell.angle_alpha   90.00
_cell.angle_beta   90.00
_cell.angle_gamma   90.00
#
_symmetry.space_group_name_H-M   'P 1'
#
loop_
_entity.id
_entity.type
_entity.pdbx_description
1 polymer ?
#
loop_
_entity_poly.entity_id
_entity_poly.type
_entity_poly.pdbx_seq_one_letter_code
_entity_poly.pdbx_strand_id
1 'polypeptide(L)'
;MANEDIPGLDMAEAIDWYESSGIEFREHKEGPVLPYPLEGRVHLELTEPDLYSLLELFPKAARQRSILQTIRGKPTTWFRRDSTAEEFQVTQDIEQSISPTALVPSFIDYGRWKNTGTPSADIWLYKLPQEISRMVRRIILAQGFVHEYGHSIIAPALYTENYKLLLPSGREVEGLEYILEFAKLAEEHAPISHYAATFRGEGNLFESANPTYNVKTAIAEEMTETIAAYLLGFSFCEEEKRRTTPFIDRPEIQKGIEEFLAAEHKL
;
A
#
# COMPACT_ATOMS: atom_id res chain seq x y z
N MET A 1 -11.22 19.99 -20.10
CA MET A 1 -11.80 19.95 -18.73
C MET A 1 -10.70 19.42 -17.84
N ALA A 2 -10.55 20.02 -16.65
CA ALA A 2 -9.27 20.27 -16.00
C ALA A 2 -8.38 19.02 -15.80
N ASN A 3 -7.11 19.12 -16.20
CA ASN A 3 -6.00 18.45 -15.54
C ASN A 3 -5.90 19.10 -14.15
N GLU A 4 -6.76 18.69 -13.22
CA GLU A 4 -6.40 18.85 -11.82
C GLU A 4 -5.26 17.84 -11.59
N ASP A 5 -4.11 18.33 -11.12
CA ASP A 5 -3.07 17.45 -10.58
C ASP A 5 -3.74 16.66 -9.46
N ILE A 6 -4.10 15.41 -9.73
CA ILE A 6 -4.58 14.50 -8.70
C ILE A 6 -3.31 14.08 -7.96
N PRO A 7 -3.16 14.48 -6.67
CA PRO A 7 -1.98 14.13 -5.89
C PRO A 7 -1.76 12.61 -5.93
N GLY A 8 -0.53 12.16 -5.75
CA GLY A 8 -0.21 10.73 -5.68
C GLY A 8 -0.32 9.90 -6.97
N LEU A 9 -1.01 10.36 -8.03
CA LEU A 9 -1.09 9.61 -9.29
C LEU A 9 0.16 9.76 -10.16
N ASP A 10 0.75 10.95 -10.19
CA ASP A 10 2.01 11.19 -10.87
C ASP A 10 3.19 10.95 -9.91
N MET A 11 4.06 10.01 -10.27
CA MET A 11 5.21 9.63 -9.46
C MET A 11 6.47 10.45 -9.75
N ALA A 12 6.42 11.49 -10.60
CA ALA A 12 7.61 12.26 -10.99
C ALA A 12 8.45 12.73 -9.79
N GLU A 13 7.82 13.41 -8.82
CA GLU A 13 8.55 13.90 -7.64
C GLU A 13 9.06 12.78 -6.72
N ALA A 14 8.31 11.68 -6.62
CA ALA A 14 8.72 10.52 -5.84
C ALA A 14 9.94 9.83 -6.49
N ILE A 15 9.94 9.71 -7.82
CA ILE A 15 11.06 9.18 -8.61
C ILE A 15 12.30 10.06 -8.39
N ASP A 16 12.19 11.38 -8.57
CA ASP A 16 13.29 12.32 -8.37
C ASP A 16 13.86 12.25 -6.93
N TRP A 17 12.97 12.08 -5.95
CA TRP A 17 13.39 11.89 -4.56
C TRP A 17 14.10 10.54 -4.35
N TYR A 18 13.61 9.43 -4.90
CA TYR A 18 14.30 8.14 -4.81
C TYR A 18 15.68 8.18 -5.47
N GLU A 19 15.86 8.93 -6.55
CA GLU A 19 17.17 9.11 -7.19
C GLU A 19 18.18 9.88 -6.34
N SER A 20 17.72 10.80 -5.49
CA SER A 20 18.57 11.72 -4.73
C SER A 20 18.67 11.43 -3.23
N SER A 21 17.75 10.64 -2.66
CA SER A 21 17.63 10.40 -1.22
C SER A 21 18.71 9.50 -0.61
N GLY A 22 19.42 8.72 -1.42
CA GLY A 22 20.36 7.70 -0.95
C GLY A 22 19.70 6.46 -0.35
N ILE A 23 18.39 6.30 -0.51
CA ILE A 23 17.68 5.05 -0.18
C ILE A 23 18.12 3.98 -1.19
N GLU A 24 18.51 2.81 -0.69
CA GLU A 24 18.96 1.70 -1.52
C GLU A 24 18.07 0.48 -1.32
N PHE A 25 17.67 -0.14 -2.44
CA PHE A 25 17.10 -1.49 -2.41
C PHE A 25 18.24 -2.52 -2.33
N ARG A 26 18.31 -3.27 -1.24
CA ARG A 26 19.30 -4.34 -1.07
C ARG A 26 18.89 -5.57 -1.87
N GLU A 27 19.76 -6.05 -2.76
CA GLU A 27 19.48 -7.28 -3.50
C GLU A 27 19.58 -8.50 -2.59
N HIS A 28 18.61 -9.41 -2.70
CA HIS A 28 18.65 -10.69 -2.02
C HIS A 28 19.03 -11.78 -3.03
N LYS A 29 20.19 -12.41 -2.82
CA LYS A 29 20.73 -13.41 -3.76
C LYS A 29 20.20 -14.82 -3.53
N GLU A 30 19.86 -15.12 -2.27
CA GLU A 30 19.38 -16.44 -1.85
C GLU A 30 18.28 -16.23 -0.81
N GLY A 31 17.27 -17.08 -0.87
CA GLY A 31 16.15 -17.05 0.05
C GLY A 31 15.34 -18.34 -0.03
N PRO A 32 14.56 -18.66 1.01
CA PRO A 32 13.53 -19.68 0.94
C PRO A 32 12.58 -19.44 -0.23
N VAL A 33 11.91 -20.51 -0.65
CA VAL A 33 10.84 -20.43 -1.66
C VAL A 33 9.70 -19.59 -1.12
N LEU A 34 9.20 -18.67 -1.95
CA LEU A 34 8.06 -17.84 -1.57
C LEU A 34 6.83 -18.73 -1.34
N PRO A 35 6.07 -18.55 -0.24
CA PRO A 35 4.94 -19.41 0.07
C PRO A 35 3.71 -19.16 -0.82
N TYR A 36 3.81 -18.25 -1.79
CA TYR A 36 2.75 -17.86 -2.71
C TYR A 36 3.15 -18.17 -4.16
N PRO A 37 2.25 -18.71 -4.99
CA PRO A 37 2.48 -18.85 -6.42
C PRO A 37 2.79 -17.51 -7.09
N LEU A 38 3.71 -17.56 -8.05
CA LEU A 38 4.07 -16.45 -8.91
C LEU A 38 3.58 -16.69 -10.34
N GLU A 39 2.73 -15.79 -10.83
CA GLU A 39 2.26 -15.78 -12.21
C GLU A 39 2.82 -14.57 -12.97
N GLY A 40 2.83 -14.63 -14.30
CA GLY A 40 3.28 -13.50 -15.12
C GLY A 40 4.74 -13.11 -14.90
N ARG A 41 5.61 -14.09 -14.58
CA ARG A 41 7.01 -13.87 -14.18
C ARG A 41 7.83 -12.97 -15.13
N VAL A 42 7.48 -12.93 -16.42
CA VAL A 42 8.13 -12.04 -17.43
C VAL A 42 7.96 -10.55 -17.14
N HIS A 43 6.95 -10.19 -16.33
CA HIS A 43 6.66 -8.82 -15.93
C HIS A 43 7.17 -8.47 -14.53
N LEU A 44 7.60 -9.45 -13.74
CA LEU A 44 8.11 -9.22 -12.39
C LEU A 44 9.56 -8.72 -12.46
N GLU A 45 9.81 -7.51 -11.95
CA GLU A 45 11.17 -6.96 -11.82
C GLU A 45 11.80 -7.22 -10.45
N LEU A 46 11.00 -7.59 -9.45
CA LEU A 46 11.47 -8.13 -8.17
C LEU A 46 11.70 -9.64 -8.31
N THR A 47 12.83 -10.11 -7.81
CA THR A 47 13.14 -11.55 -7.80
C THR A 47 12.33 -12.27 -6.71
N GLU A 48 12.22 -13.59 -6.80
CA GLU A 48 11.55 -14.38 -5.76
C GLU A 48 12.22 -14.23 -4.37
N PRO A 49 13.56 -14.21 -4.24
CA PRO A 49 14.22 -13.83 -3.00
C PRO A 49 13.88 -12.42 -2.51
N ASP A 50 13.79 -11.44 -3.41
CA ASP A 50 13.40 -10.06 -3.03
C ASP A 50 12.00 -10.04 -2.41
N LEU A 51 11.02 -10.69 -3.07
CA LEU A 51 9.64 -10.80 -2.57
C LEU A 51 9.57 -11.52 -1.23
N TYR A 52 10.35 -12.60 -1.06
CA TYR A 52 10.43 -13.32 0.21
C TYR A 52 10.99 -12.43 1.32
N SER A 53 12.07 -11.69 1.05
CA SER A 53 12.67 -10.80 2.04
C SER A 53 11.75 -9.65 2.44
N LEU A 54 10.98 -9.10 1.49
CA LEU A 54 9.94 -8.11 1.79
C LEU A 54 8.80 -8.70 2.62
N LEU A 55 8.38 -9.92 2.32
CA LEU A 55 7.38 -10.65 3.11
C LEU A 55 7.88 -10.86 4.55
N GLU A 56 9.15 -11.17 4.75
CA GLU A 56 9.73 -11.38 6.07
C GLU A 56 9.84 -10.12 6.94
N LEU A 57 9.64 -8.92 6.36
CA LEU A 57 9.49 -7.69 7.15
C LEU A 57 8.25 -7.76 8.05
N PHE A 58 7.19 -8.44 7.60
CA PHE A 58 5.96 -8.58 8.37
C PHE A 58 6.13 -9.60 9.50
N PRO A 59 5.72 -9.31 10.74
CA PRO A 59 5.71 -10.31 11.81
C PRO A 59 4.90 -11.56 11.44
N LYS A 60 5.29 -12.72 11.98
CA LYS A 60 4.61 -14.00 11.70
C LYS A 60 3.09 -13.93 11.91
N ALA A 61 2.63 -13.25 12.96
CA ALA A 61 1.22 -13.07 13.26
C ALA A 61 0.47 -12.30 12.15
N ALA A 62 1.05 -11.22 11.61
CA ALA A 62 0.53 -10.53 10.43
C ALA A 62 0.47 -11.46 9.21
N ARG A 63 1.55 -12.20 8.94
CA ARG A 63 1.59 -13.13 7.79
C ARG A 63 0.54 -14.22 7.86
N GLN A 64 0.21 -14.70 9.06
CA GLN A 64 -0.84 -15.70 9.29
C GLN A 64 -2.26 -15.15 9.10
N ARG A 65 -2.44 -13.83 9.24
CA ARG A 65 -3.73 -13.15 9.00
C ARG A 65 -3.93 -12.74 7.54
N SER A 66 -2.87 -12.72 6.74
CA SER A 66 -2.95 -12.38 5.32
C SER A 66 -3.85 -13.34 4.56
N ILE A 67 -4.74 -12.79 3.74
CA ILE A 67 -5.58 -13.54 2.79
C ILE A 67 -4.97 -13.63 1.38
N LEU A 68 -3.68 -13.29 1.24
CA LEU A 68 -2.97 -13.38 -0.04
C LEU A 68 -2.99 -14.81 -0.58
N GLN A 69 -3.32 -14.96 -1.86
CA GLN A 69 -3.30 -16.22 -2.57
C GLN A 69 -2.20 -16.25 -3.64
N THR A 70 -2.10 -15.21 -4.46
CA THR A 70 -1.18 -15.19 -5.62
C THR A 70 -0.53 -13.83 -5.78
N ILE A 71 0.71 -13.81 -6.31
CA ILE A 71 1.34 -12.59 -6.81
C ILE A 71 1.46 -12.69 -8.32
N ARG A 72 0.97 -11.67 -9.03
CA ARG A 72 0.85 -11.66 -10.49
C ARG A 72 1.64 -10.50 -11.08
N GLY A 73 2.61 -10.81 -11.94
CA GLY A 73 3.25 -9.81 -12.78
C GLY A 73 2.31 -9.33 -13.89
N LYS A 74 2.22 -8.01 -14.08
CA LYS A 74 1.38 -7.35 -15.09
C LYS A 74 2.21 -6.44 -15.99
N PRO A 75 1.82 -6.26 -17.27
CA PRO A 75 2.48 -5.30 -18.16
C PRO A 75 2.35 -3.87 -17.63
N THR A 76 3.23 -2.98 -18.07
CA THR A 76 3.22 -1.56 -17.68
C THR A 76 1.85 -0.92 -17.91
N THR A 77 1.37 -0.22 -16.89
CA THR A 77 0.04 0.39 -16.85
C THR A 77 0.17 1.80 -16.27
N TRP A 78 -0.54 2.75 -16.88
CA TRP A 78 -0.57 4.15 -16.48
C TRP A 78 -1.99 4.57 -16.10
N PHE A 79 -2.11 5.58 -15.24
CA PHE A 79 -3.35 6.32 -15.07
C PHE A 79 -3.65 7.15 -16.32
N ARG A 80 -4.89 7.10 -16.80
CA ARG A 80 -5.34 7.82 -18.00
C ARG A 80 -5.62 9.28 -17.70
N ARG A 81 -5.52 10.15 -18.73
CA ARG A 81 -5.84 11.59 -18.65
C ARG A 81 -7.26 11.91 -18.18
N ASP A 82 -8.18 10.98 -18.35
CA ASP A 82 -9.57 11.09 -17.89
C ASP A 82 -9.81 10.40 -16.54
N SER A 83 -8.75 10.03 -15.81
CA SER A 83 -8.86 9.68 -14.40
C SER A 83 -9.29 10.89 -13.60
N THR A 84 -10.10 10.66 -12.57
CA THR A 84 -10.49 11.67 -11.60
C THR A 84 -10.09 11.21 -10.19
N ALA A 85 -10.19 12.09 -9.19
CA ALA A 85 -9.97 11.69 -7.80
C ALA A 85 -10.99 10.63 -7.33
N GLU A 86 -12.11 10.49 -8.05
CA GLU A 86 -13.22 9.58 -7.74
C GLU A 86 -13.17 8.27 -8.52
N GLU A 87 -12.66 8.29 -9.76
CA GLU A 87 -12.56 7.12 -10.63
C GLU A 87 -11.22 7.11 -11.35
N PHE A 88 -10.31 6.27 -10.85
CA PHE A 88 -9.05 6.02 -11.51
C PHE A 88 -9.27 5.14 -12.73
N GLN A 89 -8.88 5.65 -13.90
CA GLN A 89 -8.90 4.89 -15.13
C GLN A 89 -7.48 4.52 -15.53
N VAL A 90 -7.30 3.31 -16.07
CA VAL A 90 -5.97 2.79 -16.41
C VAL A 90 -5.84 2.46 -17.89
N THR A 91 -4.61 2.55 -18.40
CA THR A 91 -4.29 2.25 -19.81
C THR A 91 -2.91 1.61 -19.93
N GLN A 92 -2.70 0.88 -21.02
CA GLN A 92 -1.39 0.38 -21.45
C GLN A 92 -0.82 1.21 -22.63
N ASP A 93 -1.53 2.26 -23.04
CA ASP A 93 -1.13 3.20 -24.07
C ASP A 93 -0.63 4.50 -23.43
N ILE A 94 0.68 4.75 -23.51
CA ILE A 94 1.31 5.93 -22.92
C ILE A 94 0.75 7.25 -23.48
N GLU A 95 0.25 7.26 -24.72
CA GLU A 95 -0.34 8.46 -25.33
C GLU A 95 -1.66 8.87 -24.68
N GLN A 96 -2.31 7.94 -23.97
CA GLN A 96 -3.54 8.16 -23.21
C GLN A 96 -3.27 8.45 -21.72
N SER A 97 -2.02 8.36 -21.28
CA SER A 97 -1.63 8.58 -19.88
C SER A 97 -1.64 10.06 -19.49
N ILE A 98 -1.88 10.34 -18.20
CA ILE A 98 -1.73 11.70 -17.60
C ILE A 98 -0.33 12.23 -17.90
N SER A 99 0.67 11.42 -17.59
CA SER A 99 2.09 11.67 -17.84
C SER A 99 2.84 10.33 -17.95
N PRO A 100 4.11 10.34 -18.45
CA PRO A 100 4.95 9.14 -18.49
C PRO A 100 5.19 8.48 -17.13
N THR A 101 5.06 9.24 -16.05
CA THR A 101 5.29 8.86 -14.65
C THR A 101 4.00 8.65 -13.86
N ALA A 102 2.83 8.83 -14.48
CA ALA A 102 1.53 8.50 -13.89
C ALA A 102 1.29 6.99 -13.91
N LEU A 103 2.08 6.25 -13.14
CA LEU A 103 2.21 4.80 -13.19
C LEU A 103 1.34 4.12 -12.14
N VAL A 104 0.79 2.95 -12.47
CA VAL A 104 0.20 2.05 -11.48
C VAL A 104 1.29 1.05 -11.08
N PRO A 105 1.94 1.15 -9.91
CA PRO A 105 3.03 0.24 -9.54
C PRO A 105 2.51 -1.11 -9.05
N SER A 106 1.39 -1.10 -8.32
CA SER A 106 0.78 -2.27 -7.73
C SER A 106 -0.75 -2.12 -7.63
N PHE A 107 -1.44 -3.23 -7.37
CA PHE A 107 -2.87 -3.24 -7.08
C PHE A 107 -3.25 -4.50 -6.31
N ILE A 108 -4.12 -4.38 -5.31
CA ILE A 108 -4.76 -5.50 -4.62
C ILE A 108 -6.10 -5.88 -5.28
N ASP A 109 -6.20 -7.12 -5.78
CA ASP A 109 -7.43 -7.66 -6.36
C ASP A 109 -8.18 -8.56 -5.38
N TYR A 110 -9.42 -8.16 -5.06
CA TYR A 110 -10.38 -8.94 -4.26
C TYR A 110 -11.45 -9.63 -5.10
N GLY A 111 -11.30 -9.71 -6.43
CA GLY A 111 -12.31 -10.25 -7.33
C GLY A 111 -12.82 -11.64 -6.93
N ARG A 112 -11.93 -12.53 -6.51
CA ARG A 112 -12.30 -13.86 -6.01
C ARG A 112 -13.14 -13.81 -4.74
N TRP A 113 -12.79 -12.96 -3.77
CA TRP A 113 -13.57 -12.78 -2.56
C TRP A 113 -14.97 -12.26 -2.89
N LYS A 114 -15.08 -11.21 -3.70
CA LYS A 114 -16.37 -10.65 -4.14
C LYS A 114 -17.30 -11.69 -4.78
N ASN A 115 -16.73 -12.65 -5.53
CA ASN A 115 -17.49 -13.68 -6.23
C ASN A 115 -17.83 -14.91 -5.36
N THR A 116 -17.00 -15.24 -4.37
CA THR A 116 -17.13 -16.50 -3.59
C THR A 116 -17.57 -16.30 -2.15
N GLY A 117 -17.50 -15.07 -1.64
CA GLY A 117 -17.67 -14.75 -0.22
C GLY A 117 -16.52 -15.22 0.68
N THR A 118 -15.52 -15.94 0.14
CA THR A 118 -14.37 -16.42 0.92
C THR A 118 -13.22 -15.42 0.85
N PRO A 119 -12.68 -14.94 2.00
CA PRO A 119 -11.58 -14.00 2.03
C PRO A 119 -10.39 -14.49 1.20
N SER A 120 -10.04 -13.72 0.18
CA SER A 120 -8.93 -13.98 -0.72
C SER A 120 -8.52 -12.70 -1.44
N ALA A 121 -7.22 -12.55 -1.66
CA ALA A 121 -6.68 -11.43 -2.42
C ALA A 121 -5.50 -11.87 -3.29
N ASP A 122 -5.32 -11.20 -4.43
CA ASP A 122 -4.14 -11.33 -5.28
C ASP A 122 -3.42 -9.98 -5.37
N ILE A 123 -2.09 -9.99 -5.27
CA ILE A 123 -1.28 -8.78 -5.50
C ILE A 123 -0.88 -8.76 -6.97
N TRP A 124 -1.14 -7.65 -7.64
CA TRP A 124 -0.65 -7.38 -8.98
C TRP A 124 0.53 -6.42 -8.88
N LEU A 125 1.66 -6.79 -9.48
CA LEU A 125 2.84 -5.94 -9.59
C LEU A 125 3.05 -5.62 -11.06
N TYR A 126 2.99 -4.34 -11.41
CA TYR A 126 3.09 -3.88 -12.79
C TYR A 126 4.54 -3.56 -13.14
N LYS A 127 4.99 -4.01 -14.30
CA LYS A 127 6.32 -3.66 -14.82
C LYS A 127 6.45 -2.15 -14.97
N LEU A 128 7.58 -1.57 -14.54
CA LEU A 128 7.82 -0.14 -14.69
C LEU A 128 8.60 0.19 -15.99
N PRO A 129 8.43 1.42 -16.55
CA PRO A 129 9.15 1.88 -17.73
C PRO A 129 10.67 1.80 -17.54
N GLN A 130 11.43 1.46 -18.58
CA GLN A 130 12.88 1.23 -18.46
C GLN A 130 13.70 2.52 -18.33
N GLU A 131 13.06 3.67 -18.61
CA GLU A 131 13.58 5.02 -18.47
C GLU A 131 13.87 5.35 -16.99
N ILE A 132 13.08 4.81 -16.07
CA ILE A 132 13.34 4.92 -14.62
C ILE A 132 14.50 4.02 -14.26
N SER A 133 15.46 4.47 -13.46
CA SER A 133 16.62 3.65 -13.09
C SER A 133 16.21 2.32 -12.41
N ARG A 134 16.95 1.23 -12.66
CA ARG A 134 16.63 -0.10 -12.10
C ARG A 134 16.52 -0.09 -10.57
N MET A 135 17.33 0.71 -9.89
CA MET A 135 17.27 0.85 -8.43
C MET A 135 15.93 1.45 -7.99
N VAL A 136 15.54 2.58 -8.57
CA VAL A 136 14.27 3.27 -8.25
C VAL A 136 13.07 2.40 -8.57
N ARG A 137 13.06 1.70 -9.71
CA ARG A 137 11.96 0.78 -10.05
C ARG A 137 11.76 -0.29 -8.98
N ARG A 138 12.85 -0.83 -8.42
CA ARG A 138 12.77 -1.83 -7.36
C ARG A 138 12.31 -1.25 -6.03
N ILE A 139 12.71 -0.01 -5.70
CA ILE A 139 12.20 0.71 -4.53
C ILE A 139 10.69 0.89 -4.62
N ILE A 140 10.20 1.40 -5.76
CA ILE A 140 8.77 1.60 -6.02
C ILE A 140 8.00 0.27 -5.93
N LEU A 141 8.49 -0.78 -6.59
CA LEU A 141 7.83 -2.09 -6.56
C LEU A 141 7.88 -2.75 -5.18
N ALA A 142 8.93 -2.51 -4.40
CA ALA A 142 9.04 -3.00 -3.03
C ALA A 142 8.02 -2.33 -2.11
N GLN A 143 7.88 -1.00 -2.21
CA GLN A 143 6.83 -0.26 -1.53
C GLN A 143 5.44 -0.75 -1.94
N GLY A 144 5.18 -0.85 -3.25
CA GLY A 144 3.91 -1.36 -3.76
C GLY A 144 3.60 -2.76 -3.22
N PHE A 145 4.54 -3.69 -3.27
CA PHE A 145 4.34 -5.03 -2.70
C PHE A 145 4.02 -5.00 -1.20
N VAL A 146 4.77 -4.24 -0.39
CA VAL A 146 4.53 -4.12 1.06
C VAL A 146 3.17 -3.48 1.33
N HIS A 147 2.82 -2.43 0.59
CA HIS A 147 1.51 -1.77 0.65
C HIS A 147 0.37 -2.77 0.38
N GLU A 148 0.40 -3.46 -0.76
CA GLU A 148 -0.69 -4.39 -1.12
C GLU A 148 -0.74 -5.62 -0.18
N TYR A 149 0.42 -6.05 0.34
CA TYR A 149 0.43 -7.09 1.37
C TYR A 149 -0.25 -6.60 2.66
N GLY A 150 -0.04 -5.34 3.04
CA GLY A 150 -0.77 -4.68 4.12
C GLY A 150 -2.29 -4.76 3.93
N HIS A 151 -2.76 -4.49 2.70
CA HIS A 151 -4.18 -4.63 2.35
C HIS A 151 -4.70 -6.05 2.59
N SER A 152 -3.93 -7.07 2.21
CA SER A 152 -4.29 -8.47 2.46
C SER A 152 -4.40 -8.84 3.95
N ILE A 153 -3.83 -8.04 4.86
CA ILE A 153 -3.92 -8.24 6.31
C ILE A 153 -5.08 -7.42 6.91
N ILE A 154 -5.31 -6.21 6.40
CA ILE A 154 -6.34 -5.28 6.89
C ILE A 154 -7.74 -5.72 6.46
N ALA A 155 -7.89 -6.17 5.22
CA ALA A 155 -9.20 -6.40 4.62
C ALA A 155 -10.11 -7.36 5.42
N PRO A 156 -9.63 -8.48 6.02
CA PRO A 156 -10.45 -9.31 6.89
C PRO A 156 -11.07 -8.54 8.06
N ALA A 157 -10.29 -7.69 8.74
CA ALA A 157 -10.74 -6.88 9.87
C ALA A 157 -11.76 -5.79 9.46
N LEU A 158 -11.71 -5.34 8.21
CA LEU A 158 -12.54 -4.25 7.69
C LEU A 158 -13.88 -4.73 7.11
N TYR A 159 -13.89 -5.94 6.53
CA TYR A 159 -15.00 -6.45 5.73
C TYR A 159 -15.63 -7.75 6.24
N THR A 160 -15.06 -8.41 7.25
CA THR A 160 -15.65 -9.61 7.86
C THR A 160 -16.36 -9.23 9.17
N GLU A 161 -17.63 -9.62 9.29
CA GLU A 161 -18.40 -9.40 10.52
C GLU A 161 -17.82 -10.17 11.71
N ASN A 162 -17.80 -9.54 12.89
CA ASN A 162 -17.30 -10.11 14.15
C ASN A 162 -15.84 -10.59 14.07
N TYR A 163 -15.02 -9.99 13.20
CA TYR A 163 -13.61 -10.33 13.09
C TYR A 163 -12.86 -9.81 14.31
N LYS A 164 -12.33 -10.71 15.13
CA LYS A 164 -11.61 -10.36 16.37
C LYS A 164 -10.10 -10.42 16.21
N LEU A 165 -9.45 -9.42 16.80
CA LEU A 165 -8.00 -9.38 17.00
C LEU A 165 -7.68 -9.63 18.48
N LEU A 166 -6.69 -10.47 18.72
CA LEU A 166 -6.03 -10.59 20.02
C LEU A 166 -4.75 -9.76 19.99
N LEU A 167 -4.74 -8.64 20.70
CA LEU A 167 -3.58 -7.75 20.78
C LEU A 167 -2.47 -8.40 21.64
N PRO A 168 -1.20 -7.97 21.48
CA PRO A 168 -0.10 -8.48 22.30
C PRO A 168 -0.28 -8.32 23.82
N SER A 169 -1.10 -7.35 24.24
CA SER A 169 -1.47 -7.12 25.64
C SER A 169 -2.43 -8.17 26.21
N GLY A 170 -2.95 -9.07 25.37
CA GLY A 170 -4.03 -10.01 25.70
C GLY A 170 -5.44 -9.41 25.60
N ARG A 171 -5.55 -8.12 25.23
CA ARG A 171 -6.85 -7.48 24.98
C ARG A 171 -7.44 -7.97 23.67
N GLU A 172 -8.71 -8.34 23.70
CA GLU A 172 -9.50 -8.64 22.51
C GLU A 172 -10.21 -7.38 22.03
N VAL A 173 -10.20 -7.16 20.72
CA VAL A 173 -10.85 -6.02 20.07
C VAL A 173 -11.53 -6.47 18.78
N GLU A 174 -12.65 -5.84 18.43
CA GLU A 174 -13.23 -6.00 17.10
C GLU A 174 -12.33 -5.30 16.07
N GLY A 175 -12.08 -5.97 14.95
CA GLY A 175 -11.13 -5.52 13.93
C GLY A 175 -11.53 -4.18 13.31
N LEU A 176 -12.82 -4.00 13.03
CA LEU A 176 -13.35 -2.73 12.51
C LEU A 176 -13.18 -1.60 13.53
N GLU A 177 -13.44 -1.87 14.81
CA GLU A 177 -13.25 -0.86 15.87
C GLU A 177 -11.79 -0.42 15.96
N TYR A 178 -10.85 -1.38 15.91
CA TYR A 178 -9.42 -1.06 15.94
C TYR A 178 -8.98 -0.21 14.74
N ILE A 179 -9.47 -0.54 13.53
CA ILE A 179 -9.15 0.25 12.32
C ILE A 179 -9.75 1.67 12.42
N LEU A 180 -10.95 1.81 13.00
CA LEU A 180 -11.55 3.13 13.24
C LEU A 180 -10.85 3.92 14.35
N GLU A 181 -10.27 3.26 15.35
CA GLU A 181 -9.38 3.91 16.34
C GLU A 181 -8.12 4.44 15.68
N PHE A 182 -7.48 3.64 14.80
CA PHE A 182 -6.37 4.11 13.97
C PHE A 182 -6.77 5.32 13.13
N ALA A 183 -7.95 5.28 12.49
CA ALA A 183 -8.40 6.37 11.63
C ALA A 183 -8.48 7.70 12.38
N LYS A 184 -9.08 7.70 13.58
CA LYS A 184 -9.18 8.89 14.43
C LYS A 184 -7.81 9.44 14.82
N LEU A 185 -6.88 8.56 15.20
CA LEU A 185 -5.51 8.98 15.48
C LEU A 185 -4.84 9.58 14.25
N ALA A 186 -5.02 8.96 13.08
CA ALA A 186 -4.43 9.44 11.84
C ALA A 186 -4.99 10.80 11.38
N GLU A 187 -6.23 11.16 11.73
CA GLU A 187 -6.81 12.49 11.45
C GLU A 187 -6.15 13.63 12.25
N GLU A 188 -5.49 13.32 13.38
CA GLU A 188 -4.77 14.30 14.20
C GLU A 188 -3.43 14.73 13.59
N HIS A 189 -2.98 14.05 12.53
CA HIS A 189 -1.66 14.21 11.92
C HIS A 189 -1.75 14.38 10.41
N ALA A 190 -0.85 15.18 9.81
CA ALA A 190 -0.74 15.26 8.35
C ALA A 190 -0.55 13.85 7.73
N PRO A 191 -1.04 13.57 6.51
CA PRO A 191 -1.05 12.21 5.96
C PRO A 191 0.35 11.56 5.93
N ILE A 192 0.42 10.25 6.10
CA ILE A 192 1.71 9.55 6.17
C ILE A 192 2.50 9.59 4.86
N SER A 193 1.81 9.70 3.72
CA SER A 193 2.38 9.81 2.39
C SER A 193 1.57 10.74 1.50
N HIS A 194 2.18 11.17 0.40
CA HIS A 194 1.52 11.96 -0.65
C HIS A 194 0.34 11.20 -1.29
N TYR A 195 0.43 9.86 -1.37
CA TYR A 195 -0.67 9.04 -1.88
C TYR A 195 -1.83 8.98 -0.88
N ALA A 196 -1.56 8.77 0.41
CA ALA A 196 -2.59 8.78 1.45
C ALA A 196 -3.35 10.12 1.51
N ALA A 197 -2.67 11.24 1.21
CA ALA A 197 -3.29 12.57 1.16
C ALA A 197 -4.45 12.68 0.15
N THR A 198 -4.47 11.85 -0.91
CA THR A 198 -5.55 11.83 -1.91
C THR A 198 -6.90 11.42 -1.34
N PHE A 199 -6.88 10.69 -0.23
CA PHE A 199 -8.08 10.15 0.42
C PHE A 199 -8.58 11.02 1.59
N ARG A 200 -7.93 12.16 1.84
CA ARG A 200 -8.24 13.08 2.93
C ARG A 200 -9.02 14.29 2.42
N GLY A 201 -10.07 14.63 3.15
CA GLY A 201 -10.92 15.79 2.88
C GLY A 201 -10.41 17.06 3.55
N GLU A 202 -11.31 18.04 3.63
CA GLU A 202 -11.07 19.29 4.34
C GLU A 202 -10.73 19.01 5.82
N GLY A 203 -9.79 19.77 6.37
CA GLY A 203 -9.37 19.59 7.77
C GLY A 203 -8.67 18.26 8.07
N ASN A 204 -8.18 17.55 7.05
CA ASN A 204 -7.44 16.27 7.18
C ASN A 204 -8.32 15.08 7.65
N LEU A 205 -9.64 15.18 7.47
CA LEU A 205 -10.59 14.16 7.88
C LEU A 205 -10.80 13.10 6.79
N PHE A 206 -11.22 11.89 7.16
CA PHE A 206 -11.66 10.85 6.23
C PHE A 206 -13.10 11.12 5.76
N GLU A 207 -13.29 12.22 5.05
CA GLU A 207 -14.59 12.64 4.54
C GLU A 207 -14.47 13.19 3.12
N SER A 208 -15.60 13.18 2.40
CA SER A 208 -15.70 13.82 1.10
C SER A 208 -17.15 14.19 0.81
N ALA A 209 -17.35 15.30 0.10
CA ALA A 209 -18.66 15.68 -0.43
C ALA A 209 -19.12 14.76 -1.58
N ASN A 210 -18.23 13.90 -2.09
CA ASN A 210 -18.53 12.98 -3.17
C ASN A 210 -19.40 11.80 -2.68
N PRO A 211 -20.57 11.54 -3.29
CA PRO A 211 -21.43 10.41 -2.92
C PRO A 211 -20.84 9.02 -3.18
N THR A 212 -19.78 8.90 -3.99
CA THR A 212 -19.09 7.62 -4.24
C THR A 212 -17.87 7.39 -3.34
N TYR A 213 -17.54 8.34 -2.45
CA TYR A 213 -16.42 8.21 -1.53
C TYR A 213 -16.59 7.02 -0.59
N ASN A 214 -15.56 6.17 -0.53
CA ASN A 214 -15.54 5.03 0.35
C ASN A 214 -14.56 5.27 1.50
N VAL A 215 -15.09 5.71 2.63
CA VAL A 215 -14.33 5.95 3.87
C VAL A 215 -13.51 4.74 4.31
N LYS A 216 -14.02 3.51 4.11
CA LYS A 216 -13.29 2.30 4.47
C LYS A 216 -12.06 2.11 3.59
N THR A 217 -12.17 2.39 2.30
CA THR A 217 -11.02 2.37 1.38
C THR A 217 -10.01 3.42 1.79
N ALA A 218 -10.43 4.67 2.01
CA ALA A 218 -9.56 5.76 2.43
C ALA A 218 -8.74 5.43 3.70
N ILE A 219 -9.40 4.87 4.72
CA ILE A 219 -8.72 4.45 5.96
C ILE A 219 -7.75 3.29 5.69
N ALA A 220 -8.14 2.34 4.83
CA ALA A 220 -7.29 1.20 4.49
C ALA A 220 -6.00 1.66 3.78
N GLU A 221 -6.11 2.60 2.84
CA GLU A 221 -4.99 3.19 2.08
C GLU A 221 -4.02 3.94 3.01
N GLU A 222 -4.52 4.77 3.92
CA GLU A 222 -3.66 5.41 4.93
C GLU A 222 -2.94 4.36 5.79
N MET A 223 -3.66 3.33 6.23
CA MET A 223 -3.09 2.31 7.10
C MET A 223 -2.05 1.46 6.38
N THR A 224 -2.24 1.11 5.10
CA THR A 224 -1.25 0.37 4.30
C THR A 224 -0.02 1.20 4.01
N GLU A 225 -0.18 2.47 3.66
CA GLU A 225 0.92 3.43 3.52
C GLU A 225 1.70 3.56 4.85
N THR A 226 0.99 3.57 5.99
CA THR A 226 1.62 3.63 7.31
C THR A 226 2.40 2.36 7.63
N ILE A 227 1.86 1.19 7.30
CA ILE A 227 2.56 -0.10 7.43
C ILE A 227 3.81 -0.11 6.55
N ALA A 228 3.71 0.34 5.30
CA ALA A 228 4.85 0.42 4.38
C ALA A 228 5.93 1.35 4.94
N ALA A 229 5.55 2.53 5.43
CA ALA A 229 6.47 3.47 6.07
C ALA A 229 7.15 2.88 7.32
N TYR A 230 6.41 2.13 8.14
CA TYR A 230 6.94 1.45 9.33
C TYR A 230 7.96 0.36 8.96
N LEU A 231 7.65 -0.50 8.00
CA LEU A 231 8.49 -1.64 7.63
C LEU A 231 9.70 -1.26 6.79
N LEU A 232 9.58 -0.25 5.94
CA LEU A 232 10.65 0.20 5.05
C LEU A 232 11.47 1.34 5.63
N GLY A 233 10.94 2.07 6.62
CA GLY A 233 11.62 3.17 7.31
C GLY A 233 11.61 4.49 6.55
N PHE A 234 10.80 4.62 5.49
CA PHE A 234 10.70 5.83 4.69
C PHE A 234 9.31 5.95 4.03
N SER A 235 8.92 7.16 3.67
CA SER A 235 7.67 7.48 2.97
C SER A 235 7.86 8.73 2.11
N PHE A 236 7.27 8.80 0.92
CA PHE A 236 7.28 10.06 0.16
C PHE A 236 6.10 10.94 0.58
N CYS A 237 6.37 12.08 1.19
CA CYS A 237 5.38 13.07 1.66
C CYS A 237 5.89 14.51 1.48
N GLU A 238 5.04 15.51 1.68
CA GLU A 238 5.43 16.92 1.54
C GLU A 238 6.54 17.34 2.52
N GLU A 239 6.48 16.85 3.76
CA GLU A 239 7.46 17.20 4.79
C GLU A 239 8.75 16.39 4.68
N GLU A 240 9.82 17.04 4.24
CA GLU A 240 11.13 16.41 3.98
C GLU A 240 11.66 15.58 5.16
N LYS A 241 11.53 16.09 6.39
CA LYS A 241 11.98 15.36 7.61
C LYS A 241 11.26 14.03 7.80
N ARG A 242 9.95 13.98 7.51
CA ARG A 242 9.16 12.74 7.64
C ARG A 242 9.53 11.72 6.59
N ARG A 243 10.16 12.13 5.48
CA ARG A 243 10.47 11.19 4.40
C ARG A 243 11.41 10.06 4.82
N THR A 244 12.38 10.36 5.69
CA THR A 244 13.33 9.37 6.25
C THR A 244 13.09 9.07 7.72
N THR A 245 12.16 9.78 8.36
CA THR A 245 11.73 9.52 9.74
C THR A 245 10.21 9.66 9.86
N PRO A 246 9.42 8.73 9.28
CA PRO A 246 7.97 8.92 9.07
C PRO A 246 7.15 9.14 10.34
N PHE A 247 7.66 8.68 11.49
CA PHE A 247 6.95 8.69 12.77
C PHE A 247 7.46 9.74 13.77
N ILE A 248 8.31 10.68 13.35
CA ILE A 248 8.98 11.64 14.24
C ILE A 248 8.01 12.47 15.11
N ASP A 249 6.82 12.76 14.60
CA ASP A 249 5.76 13.57 15.22
C ASP A 249 4.53 12.76 15.64
N ARG A 250 4.52 11.44 15.43
CA ARG A 250 3.35 10.55 15.59
C ARG A 250 3.69 9.18 16.20
N PRO A 251 4.39 9.11 17.34
CA PRO A 251 4.83 7.85 17.95
C PRO A 251 3.67 6.91 18.32
N GLU A 252 2.49 7.44 18.62
CA GLU A 252 1.28 6.68 18.90
C GLU A 252 0.76 5.90 17.69
N ILE A 253 0.87 6.47 16.49
CA ILE A 253 0.53 5.78 15.23
C ILE A 253 1.52 4.64 15.01
N GLN A 254 2.82 4.89 15.23
CA GLN A 254 3.85 3.86 15.13
C GLN A 254 3.55 2.67 16.05
N LYS A 255 3.22 2.96 17.31
CA LYS A 255 2.87 1.95 18.30
C LYS A 255 1.59 1.19 17.91
N GLY A 256 0.58 1.88 17.40
CA GLY A 256 -0.65 1.26 16.90
C GLY A 256 -0.37 0.28 15.76
N ILE A 257 0.48 0.65 14.79
CA ILE A 257 0.87 -0.26 13.70
C ILE A 257 1.67 -1.46 14.23
N GLU A 258 2.60 -1.26 15.15
CA GLU A 258 3.35 -2.35 15.78
C GLU A 258 2.41 -3.35 16.49
N GLU A 259 1.49 -2.84 17.32
CA GLU A 259 0.49 -3.66 18.00
C GLU A 259 -0.42 -4.38 17.00
N PHE A 260 -0.89 -3.69 15.95
CA PHE A 260 -1.71 -4.28 14.91
C PHE A 260 -1.00 -5.41 14.21
N LEU A 261 0.25 -5.23 13.77
CA LEU A 261 1.02 -6.25 13.04
C LEU A 261 1.34 -7.47 13.93
N ALA A 262 1.55 -7.25 15.23
CA ALA A 262 1.78 -8.32 16.20
C ALA A 262 0.50 -9.03 16.66
N ALA A 263 -0.68 -8.49 16.38
CA ALA A 263 -1.95 -9.10 16.77
C ALA A 263 -2.22 -10.42 16.03
N GLU A 264 -2.89 -11.34 16.72
CA GLU A 264 -3.33 -12.63 16.18
C GLU A 264 -4.83 -12.59 15.82
N HIS A 265 -5.26 -13.42 14.87
CA HIS A 265 -6.69 -13.62 14.64
C HIS A 265 -7.25 -14.58 15.67
N LYS A 266 -8.36 -14.19 16.30
CA LYS A 266 -9.09 -15.06 17.22
C LYS A 266 -10.26 -15.72 16.49
N LEU A 267 -10.22 -17.06 16.46
CA LEU A 267 -11.30 -17.93 15.96
C LEU A 267 -12.53 -17.90 16.87
#